data_AF-A0A942P643-F1
#
_entry.id   AF-A0A942P643-F1
#
_cell.length_a   1.000
_cell.length_b   1.000
_cell.length_c   1.000
_cell.angle_alpha   90.00
_cell.angle_beta   90.00
_cell.angle_gamma   90.00
#
_symmetry.space_group_name_H-M   'P 1'
#
loop_
_entity.id
_entity.type
_entity.pdbx_description
1 polymer ?
#
loop_
_entity_poly.entity_id
_entity_poly.type
_entity_poly.pdbx_seq_one_letter_code
_entity_poly.pdbx_strand_id
1 'polypeptide(L)'
;MISIRPLAVAAALLTILSHAAFAQAPSQPRIATLTLTGEGLAEAKPELAIVQIGVAVTAKVAKDALAENSKLLTAALNAAKEAGIEPRDLQTSGLSLRPDIVRADKWPHREVVGYQVNNNVTMRVRDISKLGSLLDRLVVLGINDIRGISFSVENPAPLVEQARAAAIRDVMEKAQKAAEAANLR
;
A
#
# COMPACT_ATOMS: atom_id res chain seq x y z
N MET A 1 4.86 85.39 54.90
CA MET A 1 4.67 84.28 55.87
C MET A 1 3.81 83.23 55.18
N ILE A 2 4.43 82.17 54.62
CA ILE A 2 4.38 80.76 55.09
C ILE A 2 2.92 80.23 55.04
N SER A 3 2.50 79.25 54.21
CA SER A 3 2.91 77.83 54.19
C SER A 3 2.29 77.09 52.96
N ILE A 4 2.99 76.22 52.19
CA ILE A 4 3.25 74.74 52.27
C ILE A 4 2.34 73.86 51.36
N ARG A 5 2.95 73.40 50.23
CA ARG A 5 3.01 72.09 49.49
C ARG A 5 1.99 70.95 49.83
N PRO A 6 1.67 69.96 48.95
CA PRO A 6 2.59 69.23 48.03
C PRO A 6 1.97 68.65 46.72
N LEU A 7 2.78 68.14 45.78
CA LEU A 7 2.41 66.93 45.00
C LEU A 7 3.63 66.32 44.28
N ALA A 8 4.20 65.31 44.92
CA ALA A 8 5.15 64.38 44.37
C ALA A 8 4.39 63.18 43.80
N VAL A 9 4.06 63.18 42.50
CA VAL A 9 3.50 61.98 41.81
C VAL A 9 4.05 61.78 40.38
N ALA A 10 4.85 62.71 39.83
CA ALA A 10 5.27 62.63 38.42
C ALA A 10 6.46 61.68 38.12
N ALA A 11 7.08 61.05 39.13
CA ALA A 11 8.35 60.34 38.95
C ALA A 11 8.23 58.82 38.69
N ALA A 12 7.01 58.25 38.65
CA ALA A 12 6.81 56.80 38.50
C ALA A 12 6.46 56.33 37.08
N LEU A 13 6.39 57.23 36.08
CA LEU A 13 5.91 56.89 34.73
C LEU A 13 7.00 56.87 33.64
N LEU A 14 8.28 57.05 33.98
CA LEU A 14 9.38 57.17 33.02
C LEU A 14 10.36 55.99 32.98
N THR A 15 10.17 54.96 33.81
CA THR A 15 11.08 53.80 33.86
C THR A 15 10.60 52.59 33.06
N ILE A 16 9.49 52.68 32.32
CA ILE A 16 8.91 51.55 31.57
C ILE A 16 9.33 51.55 30.07
N LEU A 17 10.01 52.58 29.58
CA LEU A 17 10.36 52.68 28.14
C LEU A 17 11.62 51.91 27.70
N SER A 18 12.35 51.25 28.61
CA SER A 18 13.66 50.68 28.29
C SER A 18 13.69 49.16 28.00
N HIS A 19 12.55 48.47 27.91
CA HIS A 19 12.51 46.99 27.80
C HIS A 19 11.91 46.42 26.50
N ALA A 20 11.68 47.23 25.45
CA ALA A 20 11.18 46.73 24.16
C ALA A 20 12.28 46.45 23.11
N ALA A 21 13.51 46.15 23.55
CA ALA A 21 14.61 45.73 22.67
C ALA A 21 14.93 44.24 22.87
N PHE A 22 13.90 43.38 22.89
CA PHE A 22 14.11 41.93 22.76
C PHE A 22 14.21 41.55 21.28
N ALA A 23 15.46 41.33 20.85
CA ALA A 23 15.89 40.29 19.92
C ALA A 23 15.04 40.07 18.65
N GLN A 24 15.30 40.87 17.61
CA GLN A 24 15.18 40.33 16.25
C GLN A 24 16.28 39.26 16.10
N ALA A 25 15.87 37.98 16.12
CA ALA A 25 16.75 36.88 15.72
C ALA A 25 17.33 37.21 14.33
N PRO A 26 18.63 36.93 14.07
CA PRO A 26 19.20 37.15 12.75
C PRO A 26 18.31 36.44 11.72
N SER A 27 17.79 37.22 10.77
CA SER A 27 17.02 36.68 9.66
C SER A 27 17.92 35.68 8.93
N GLN A 28 17.62 34.39 9.06
CA GLN A 28 18.34 33.38 8.30
C GLN A 28 18.21 33.75 6.80
N PRO A 29 19.31 33.67 6.02
CA PRO A 29 19.23 33.97 4.61
C PRO A 29 18.13 33.10 3.99
N ARG A 30 17.15 33.73 3.32
CA ARG A 30 16.10 33.00 2.60
C ARG A 30 16.77 32.26 1.44
N ILE A 31 17.02 30.97 1.62
CA ILE A 31 17.46 30.11 0.53
C ILE A 31 16.27 29.95 -0.42
N ALA A 32 16.43 30.44 -1.66
CA ALA A 32 15.46 30.17 -2.71
C ALA A 32 15.50 28.67 -3.02
N THR A 33 14.35 28.01 -2.88
CA THR A 33 14.22 26.57 -3.16
C THR A 33 13.27 26.38 -4.33
N LEU A 34 13.61 25.45 -5.21
CA LEU A 34 12.79 25.05 -6.34
C LEU A 34 12.47 23.56 -6.18
N THR A 35 11.19 23.24 -6.07
CA THR A 35 10.73 21.85 -5.97
C THR A 35 10.09 21.44 -7.29
N LEU A 36 10.64 20.40 -7.91
CA LEU A 36 10.18 19.87 -9.18
C LEU A 36 9.95 18.37 -9.06
N THR A 37 9.03 17.86 -9.88
CA THR A 37 8.74 16.43 -9.98
C THR A 37 9.16 15.94 -11.37
N GLY A 38 9.98 14.88 -11.37
CA GLY A 38 10.38 14.16 -12.57
C GLY A 38 9.56 12.90 -12.76
N GLU A 39 9.24 12.59 -14.01
CA GLU A 39 8.56 11.36 -14.40
C GLU A 39 9.45 10.49 -15.27
N GLY A 40 9.40 9.17 -15.06
CA GLY A 40 10.21 8.22 -15.80
C GLY A 40 9.46 6.93 -16.04
N LEU A 41 9.58 6.42 -17.27
CA LEU A 41 8.89 5.23 -17.74
C LEU A 41 9.91 4.20 -18.23
N ALA A 42 9.65 2.93 -17.91
CA ALA A 42 10.32 1.79 -18.51
C ALA A 42 9.26 0.73 -18.85
N GLU A 43 9.29 0.24 -20.08
CA GLU A 43 8.34 -0.75 -20.58
C GLU A 43 9.06 -2.05 -20.88
N ALA A 44 8.40 -3.17 -20.57
CA ALA A 44 8.86 -4.49 -20.94
C ALA A 44 7.67 -5.39 -21.25
N LYS A 45 7.90 -6.36 -22.14
CA LYS A 45 6.94 -7.43 -22.36
C LYS A 45 6.87 -8.30 -21.08
N PRO A 46 5.68 -8.58 -20.53
CA PRO A 46 5.56 -9.48 -19.40
C PRO A 46 6.09 -10.87 -19.73
N GLU A 47 6.77 -11.47 -18.75
CA GLU A 47 7.37 -12.80 -18.84
C GLU A 47 6.54 -13.83 -18.08
N LEU A 48 5.77 -13.40 -17.08
CA LEU A 48 4.95 -14.28 -16.25
C LEU A 48 3.62 -13.63 -15.87
N ALA A 49 2.67 -14.47 -15.50
CA ALA A 49 1.43 -14.07 -14.84
C ALA A 49 1.42 -14.53 -13.38
N ILE A 50 0.92 -13.70 -12.48
CA ILE A 50 0.68 -14.02 -11.09
C ILE A 50 -0.82 -14.17 -10.91
N VAL A 51 -1.27 -15.37 -10.57
CA VAL A 51 -2.68 -15.69 -10.35
C VAL A 51 -2.90 -15.86 -8.86
N GLN A 52 -3.90 -15.16 -8.32
CA GLN A 52 -4.34 -15.33 -6.94
C GLN A 52 -5.73 -15.90 -6.90
N ILE A 53 -5.86 -17.06 -6.24
CA ILE A 53 -7.14 -17.72 -6.00
C ILE A 53 -7.38 -17.85 -4.51
N GLY A 54 -8.64 -17.81 -4.13
CA GLY A 54 -9.14 -18.23 -2.83
C GLY A 54 -9.86 -19.57 -2.93
N VAL A 55 -9.71 -20.37 -1.89
CA VAL A 55 -10.49 -21.57 -1.64
C VAL A 55 -11.30 -21.30 -0.39
N ALA A 56 -12.59 -21.03 -0.56
CA ALA A 56 -13.51 -20.76 0.51
C ALA A 56 -14.54 -21.90 0.63
N VAL A 57 -14.65 -22.48 1.82
CA VAL A 57 -15.57 -23.58 2.11
C VAL A 57 -16.37 -23.24 3.36
N THR A 58 -17.68 -23.48 3.33
CA THR A 58 -18.55 -23.35 4.49
C THR A 58 -19.18 -24.71 4.80
N ALA A 59 -19.09 -25.14 6.06
CA ALA A 59 -19.77 -26.34 6.54
C ALA A 59 -20.34 -26.14 7.94
N LYS A 60 -21.30 -26.98 8.35
CA LYS A 60 -21.90 -26.91 9.70
C LYS A 60 -20.90 -27.21 10.81
N VAL A 61 -19.88 -28.02 10.51
CA VAL A 61 -18.84 -28.44 11.45
C VAL A 61 -17.49 -27.91 10.96
N ALA A 62 -16.73 -27.27 11.85
CA ALA A 62 -15.42 -26.69 11.53
C ALA A 62 -14.44 -27.71 10.93
N LYS A 63 -14.44 -28.94 11.45
CA LYS A 63 -13.58 -30.04 10.98
C LYS A 63 -13.88 -30.39 9.51
N ASP A 64 -15.15 -30.45 9.15
CA ASP A 64 -15.58 -30.80 7.79
C ASP A 64 -15.21 -29.67 6.82
N ALA A 65 -15.44 -28.41 7.22
CA ALA A 65 -15.04 -27.24 6.43
C ALA A 65 -13.53 -27.22 6.15
N LEU A 66 -12.70 -27.54 7.17
CA LEU A 66 -11.25 -27.58 7.03
C LEU A 66 -10.78 -28.75 6.15
N ALA A 67 -11.39 -29.93 6.31
CA ALA A 67 -11.04 -31.12 5.53
C ALA A 67 -11.36 -30.92 4.04
N GLU A 68 -12.53 -30.37 3.73
CA GLU A 68 -12.93 -30.08 2.36
C GLU A 68 -12.11 -28.94 1.75
N ASN A 69 -11.81 -27.89 2.52
CA ASN A 69 -10.88 -26.85 2.08
C ASN A 69 -9.50 -27.42 1.72
N SER A 70 -8.95 -28.30 2.57
CA SER A 70 -7.65 -28.94 2.34
C SER A 70 -7.64 -29.85 1.11
N LYS A 71 -8.76 -30.53 0.84
CA LYS A 71 -8.96 -31.36 -0.36
C LYS A 71 -8.95 -30.49 -1.63
N LEU A 72 -9.74 -29.41 -1.64
CA LEU A 72 -9.79 -28.49 -2.78
C LEU A 72 -8.46 -27.77 -3.00
N LEU A 73 -7.79 -27.35 -1.93
CA LEU A 73 -6.45 -26.77 -1.99
C LEU A 73 -5.46 -27.73 -2.65
N THR A 74 -5.45 -28.99 -2.23
CA THR A 74 -4.55 -30.00 -2.79
C THR A 74 -4.86 -30.26 -4.28
N ALA A 75 -6.14 -30.31 -4.64
CA ALA A 75 -6.55 -30.42 -6.04
C ALA A 75 -6.07 -29.23 -6.88
N ALA A 76 -6.17 -28.00 -6.35
CA ALA A 76 -5.68 -26.79 -6.99
C ALA A 76 -4.16 -26.83 -7.23
N LEU A 77 -3.40 -27.21 -6.20
CA LEU A 77 -1.95 -27.33 -6.28
C LEU A 77 -1.52 -28.42 -7.26
N ASN A 78 -2.26 -29.53 -7.34
CA ASN A 78 -1.98 -30.59 -8.31
C ASN A 78 -2.29 -30.14 -9.74
N ALA A 79 -3.43 -29.47 -9.98
CA ALA A 79 -3.73 -28.90 -11.29
C ALA A 79 -2.65 -27.89 -11.74
N ALA A 80 -2.15 -27.08 -10.81
CA ALA A 80 -1.04 -26.16 -11.08
C ALA A 80 0.25 -26.90 -11.47
N LYS A 81 0.61 -27.97 -10.76
CA LYS A 81 1.77 -28.82 -11.09
C LYS A 81 1.60 -29.51 -12.44
N GLU A 82 0.42 -30.02 -12.75
CA GLU A 82 0.11 -30.66 -14.04
C GLU A 82 0.14 -29.66 -15.20
N ALA A 83 -0.18 -28.39 -14.95
CA ALA A 83 0.03 -27.30 -15.91
C ALA A 83 1.53 -26.93 -16.07
N GLY A 84 2.43 -27.56 -15.32
CA GLY A 84 3.88 -27.34 -15.38
C GLY A 84 4.38 -26.22 -14.47
N ILE A 85 3.59 -25.80 -13.47
CA ILE A 85 4.05 -24.83 -12.47
C ILE A 85 4.90 -25.54 -11.43
N GLU A 86 6.11 -25.03 -11.21
CA GLU A 86 7.04 -25.61 -10.26
C GLU A 86 6.64 -25.32 -8.80
N PRO A 87 7.02 -26.18 -7.84
CA PRO A 87 6.72 -25.95 -6.42
C PRO A 87 7.20 -24.60 -5.87
N ARG A 88 8.32 -24.05 -6.39
CA ARG A 88 8.85 -22.74 -6.01
C ARG A 88 7.94 -21.56 -6.41
N ASP A 89 7.08 -21.79 -7.39
CA ASP A 89 6.16 -20.81 -7.97
C ASP A 89 4.75 -20.94 -7.38
N LEU A 90 4.56 -21.84 -6.40
CA LEU A 90 3.31 -22.06 -5.68
C LEU A 90 3.44 -21.62 -4.23
N GLN A 91 2.55 -20.73 -3.79
CA GLN A 91 2.53 -20.26 -2.41
C GLN A 91 1.11 -20.34 -1.86
N THR A 92 0.93 -21.06 -0.75
CA THR A 92 -0.31 -21.05 0.01
C THR A 92 -0.20 -20.06 1.18
N SER A 93 -1.26 -19.30 1.45
CA SER A 93 -1.28 -18.31 2.53
C SER A 93 -2.68 -17.99 3.02
N GLY A 94 -2.79 -17.36 4.19
CA GLY A 94 -4.07 -16.78 4.63
C GLY A 94 -5.14 -17.78 5.03
N LEU A 95 -4.75 -18.92 5.60
CA LEU A 95 -5.70 -19.84 6.24
C LEU A 95 -6.44 -19.11 7.36
N SER A 96 -7.76 -19.06 7.27
CA SER A 96 -8.63 -18.53 8.32
C SER A 96 -9.82 -19.45 8.51
N LEU A 97 -10.21 -19.70 9.76
CA LEU A 97 -11.41 -20.43 10.14
C LEU A 97 -12.20 -19.52 11.07
N ARG A 98 -13.46 -19.25 10.72
CA ARG A 98 -14.34 -18.40 11.53
C ARG A 98 -15.74 -19.01 11.60
N PRO A 99 -16.44 -18.90 12.74
CA PRO A 99 -17.84 -19.25 12.81
C PRO A 99 -18.65 -18.30 11.93
N ASP A 100 -19.60 -18.85 11.19
CA ASP A 100 -20.62 -18.10 10.49
C ASP A 100 -21.80 -17.91 11.45
N ILE A 101 -22.08 -16.65 11.78
CA ILE A 101 -23.03 -16.27 12.82
C ILE A 101 -24.13 -15.46 12.16
N VAL A 102 -25.35 -15.96 12.22
CA VAL A 102 -26.52 -15.24 11.73
C VAL A 102 -27.18 -14.53 12.92
N ARG A 103 -27.62 -13.30 12.70
CA ARG A 103 -28.45 -12.57 13.66
C ARG A 103 -29.84 -13.20 13.62
N ALA A 104 -30.24 -13.87 14.69
CA ALA A 104 -31.62 -14.32 14.83
C ALA A 104 -32.55 -13.12 15.03
N ASP A 105 -33.80 -13.27 14.58
CA ASP A 105 -34.83 -12.22 14.53
C ASP A 105 -35.16 -11.61 15.92
N LYS A 106 -34.71 -12.26 17.00
CA LYS A 106 -34.85 -11.81 18.39
C LYS A 106 -33.51 -11.47 19.01
N TRP A 107 -33.31 -10.20 19.36
CA TRP A 107 -32.21 -9.76 20.21
C TRP A 107 -32.27 -10.46 21.59
N PRO A 108 -31.14 -10.91 22.19
CA PRO A 108 -29.74 -10.80 21.76
C PRO A 108 -29.17 -12.08 21.10
N HIS A 109 -30.02 -12.96 20.56
CA HIS A 109 -29.59 -14.30 20.15
C HIS A 109 -28.75 -14.27 18.86
N ARG A 110 -27.52 -14.77 18.97
CA ARG A 110 -26.62 -15.05 17.85
C ARG A 110 -26.41 -16.54 17.78
N GLU A 111 -26.74 -17.14 16.65
CA GLU A 111 -26.60 -18.58 16.45
C GLU A 111 -25.49 -18.83 15.44
N VAL A 112 -24.60 -19.77 15.78
CA VAL A 112 -23.59 -20.27 14.85
C VAL A 112 -24.29 -21.23 13.90
N VAL A 113 -24.42 -20.84 12.64
CA VAL A 113 -25.07 -21.66 11.60
C VAL A 113 -24.07 -22.54 10.83
N GLY A 114 -22.78 -22.24 10.98
CA GLY A 114 -21.70 -23.02 10.42
C GLY A 114 -20.33 -22.40 10.67
N TYR A 115 -19.36 -22.84 9.87
CA TYR A 115 -17.98 -22.39 9.91
C TYR A 115 -17.50 -22.17 8.49
N GLN A 116 -16.88 -21.02 8.26
CA GLN A 116 -16.25 -20.68 7.01
C GLN A 116 -14.73 -20.83 7.16
N VAL A 117 -14.13 -21.60 6.25
CA VAL A 117 -12.69 -21.69 6.07
C VAL A 117 -12.32 -20.99 4.77
N ASN A 118 -11.28 -20.17 4.81
CA ASN A 118 -10.70 -19.56 3.63
C ASN A 118 -9.19 -19.84 3.58
N ASN A 119 -8.66 -20.02 2.39
CA ASN A 119 -7.23 -20.18 2.14
C ASN A 119 -6.90 -19.60 0.77
N ASN A 120 -5.66 -19.14 0.56
CA ASN A 120 -5.26 -18.45 -0.66
C ASN A 120 -4.11 -19.21 -1.31
N VAL A 121 -4.13 -19.28 -2.64
CA VAL A 121 -3.00 -19.78 -3.43
C VAL A 121 -2.57 -18.70 -4.41
N THR A 122 -1.29 -18.37 -4.35
CA THR A 122 -0.61 -17.54 -5.34
C THR A 122 0.21 -18.46 -6.24
N MET A 123 0.01 -18.34 -7.55
CA MET A 123 0.69 -19.14 -8.57
C MET A 123 1.43 -18.22 -9.53
N ARG A 124 2.74 -18.43 -9.72
CA ARG A 124 3.51 -17.78 -10.78
C ARG A 124 3.52 -18.66 -12.02
N VAL A 125 2.88 -18.19 -13.08
CA VAL A 125 2.73 -18.86 -14.37
C VAL A 125 3.74 -18.25 -15.34
N ARG A 126 4.89 -18.92 -15.50
CA ARG A 126 5.96 -18.49 -16.42
C ARG A 126 5.60 -18.70 -17.89
N ASP A 127 4.79 -19.72 -18.17
CA ASP A 127 4.24 -19.97 -19.50
C ASP A 127 2.82 -19.40 -19.59
N ILE A 128 2.72 -18.12 -19.96
CA ILE A 128 1.45 -17.39 -20.04
C ILE A 128 0.47 -18.08 -21.01
N SER A 129 0.94 -18.84 -22.00
CA SER A 129 0.06 -19.56 -22.93
C SER A 129 -0.80 -20.62 -22.25
N LYS A 130 -0.33 -21.17 -21.12
CA LYS A 130 -1.04 -22.18 -20.30
C LYS A 130 -1.99 -21.58 -19.28
N LEU A 131 -2.04 -20.25 -19.15
CA LEU A 131 -2.85 -19.58 -18.15
C LEU A 131 -4.35 -19.88 -18.34
N GLY A 132 -4.86 -19.82 -19.57
CA GLY A 132 -6.27 -20.07 -19.86
C GLY A 132 -6.72 -21.47 -19.43
N SER A 133 -6.00 -22.50 -19.86
CA SER A 133 -6.32 -23.90 -19.53
C SER A 133 -6.16 -24.21 -18.04
N LEU A 134 -5.22 -23.55 -17.35
CA LEU A 134 -5.12 -23.63 -15.90
C LEU A 134 -6.38 -23.06 -15.22
N LEU A 135 -6.81 -21.85 -15.61
CA LEU A 135 -7.99 -21.21 -15.03
C LEU A 135 -9.25 -22.05 -15.24
N ASP A 136 -9.46 -22.57 -16.44
CA ASP A 136 -10.59 -23.45 -16.75
C ASP A 136 -10.60 -24.68 -15.83
N ARG A 137 -9.43 -25.27 -15.61
CA ARG A 137 -9.31 -26.44 -14.75
C ARG A 137 -9.57 -26.13 -13.28
N LEU A 138 -9.14 -24.97 -12.79
CA LEU A 138 -9.42 -24.53 -11.42
C LEU A 138 -10.92 -24.32 -11.21
N VAL A 139 -11.62 -23.76 -12.20
CA VAL A 139 -13.09 -23.61 -12.16
C VAL A 139 -13.79 -24.98 -12.11
N VAL A 140 -13.35 -25.94 -12.93
CA VAL A 140 -13.90 -27.32 -12.92
C VAL A 140 -13.68 -28.01 -11.57
N LEU A 141 -12.58 -27.70 -10.87
CA LEU A 141 -12.31 -28.22 -9.52
C LEU A 141 -13.17 -27.56 -8.43
N GLY A 142 -14.01 -26.59 -8.76
CA GLY A 142 -14.89 -25.90 -7.80
C GLY A 142 -14.23 -24.69 -7.13
N ILE A 143 -13.10 -24.20 -7.63
CA ILE A 143 -12.50 -22.95 -7.16
C ILE A 143 -13.32 -21.79 -7.72
N ASN A 144 -13.94 -21.05 -6.83
CA ASN A 144 -14.95 -20.05 -7.13
C ASN A 144 -14.54 -18.62 -6.72
N ASP A 145 -13.36 -18.44 -6.13
CA ASP A 145 -12.80 -17.14 -5.75
C ASP A 145 -11.51 -16.91 -6.54
N ILE A 146 -11.58 -16.22 -7.68
CA ILE A 146 -10.40 -15.69 -8.39
C ILE A 146 -10.26 -14.24 -7.98
N ARG A 147 -9.19 -13.92 -7.24
CA ARG A 147 -8.99 -12.58 -6.66
C ARG A 147 -8.33 -11.61 -7.61
N GLY A 148 -7.53 -12.12 -8.53
CA GLY A 148 -6.87 -11.30 -9.51
C GLY A 148 -5.83 -12.05 -10.31
N ILE A 149 -5.55 -11.49 -11.48
CA ILE A 149 -4.47 -11.90 -12.37
C ILE A 149 -3.67 -10.64 -12.66
N SER A 150 -2.36 -10.68 -12.39
CA SER A 150 -1.44 -9.61 -12.78
C SER A 150 -0.33 -10.17 -13.65
N PHE A 151 0.25 -9.33 -14.50
CA PHE A 151 1.36 -9.68 -15.37
C PHE A 151 2.62 -8.97 -14.91
N SER A 152 3.76 -9.65 -14.94
CA SER A 152 5.04 -9.13 -14.47
C SER A 152 6.19 -9.67 -15.30
N VAL A 153 7.35 -9.06 -15.14
CA VAL A 153 8.64 -9.65 -15.49
C VAL A 153 9.20 -10.42 -14.28
N GLU A 154 10.15 -11.33 -14.51
CA GLU A 154 10.78 -12.08 -13.42
C GLU A 154 11.56 -11.16 -12.47
N ASN A 155 12.31 -10.22 -13.05
CA ASN A 155 13.11 -9.26 -12.32
C ASN A 155 12.76 -7.82 -12.73
N PRO A 156 11.93 -7.11 -11.96
CA PRO A 156 11.56 -5.73 -12.28
C PRO A 156 12.64 -4.71 -11.90
N ALA A 157 13.65 -5.09 -11.10
CA ALA A 157 14.62 -4.13 -10.55
C ALA A 157 15.37 -3.33 -11.64
N PRO A 158 15.84 -3.94 -12.76
CA PRO A 158 16.48 -3.18 -13.84
C PRO A 158 15.55 -2.18 -14.50
N LEU A 159 14.26 -2.52 -14.68
CA LEU A 159 13.27 -1.61 -15.26
C LEU A 159 12.95 -0.45 -14.33
N VAL A 160 12.86 -0.72 -13.02
CA VAL A 160 12.68 0.33 -12.01
C VAL A 160 13.86 1.29 -12.02
N GLU A 161 15.10 0.79 -12.11
CA GLU A 161 16.28 1.64 -12.19
C GLU A 161 16.35 2.42 -13.51
N GLN A 162 15.94 1.82 -14.63
CA GLN A 162 15.80 2.54 -15.90
C GLN A 162 14.76 3.67 -15.81
N ALA A 163 13.60 3.40 -15.22
CA ALA A 163 12.56 4.40 -15.00
C ALA A 163 13.04 5.51 -14.05
N ARG A 164 13.75 5.17 -12.97
CA ARG A 164 14.35 6.12 -12.03
C ARG A 164 15.36 7.03 -12.74
N ALA A 165 16.26 6.46 -13.54
CA ALA A 165 17.22 7.24 -14.31
C ALA A 165 16.54 8.18 -15.32
N ALA A 166 15.41 7.77 -15.91
CA ALA A 166 14.60 8.63 -16.76
C ALA A 166 13.95 9.78 -15.98
N ALA A 167 13.37 9.50 -14.81
CA ALA A 167 12.77 10.52 -13.95
C ALA A 167 13.80 11.56 -13.48
N ILE A 168 15.02 11.12 -13.16
CA ILE A 168 16.11 12.04 -12.80
C ILE A 168 16.49 12.92 -14.00
N ARG A 169 16.59 12.37 -15.21
CA ARG A 169 16.86 13.17 -16.41
C ARG A 169 15.76 14.21 -16.65
N ASP A 170 14.49 13.80 -16.55
CA ASP A 170 13.35 14.70 -16.72
C ASP A 170 13.32 15.85 -15.69
N VAL A 171 13.55 15.56 -14.41
CA VAL A 171 13.57 16.63 -13.38
C VAL A 171 14.75 17.58 -13.57
N MET A 172 15.91 17.09 -14.02
CA MET A 172 17.09 17.92 -14.28
C MET A 172 16.87 18.85 -15.48
N GLU A 173 16.24 18.35 -16.54
CA GLU A 173 15.85 19.19 -17.69
C GLU A 173 14.83 20.25 -17.29
N LYS A 174 13.84 19.91 -16.45
CA LYS A 174 12.86 20.86 -15.91
C LYS A 174 13.54 21.91 -15.02
N ALA A 175 14.49 21.50 -14.18
CA ALA A 175 15.25 22.39 -13.31
C ALA A 175 16.07 23.40 -14.12
N GLN A 176 16.76 22.93 -15.16
CA GLN A 176 17.53 23.78 -16.04
C GLN A 176 16.64 24.83 -16.72
N LYS A 177 15.51 24.40 -17.31
CA LYS A 177 14.55 25.31 -17.96
C LYS A 177 13.95 26.33 -16.98
N ALA A 178 13.65 25.91 -15.76
CA ALA A 178 13.11 26.80 -14.73
C ALA A 178 14.14 27.81 -14.23
N ALA A 179 15.40 27.40 -14.04
CA ALA A 179 16.49 28.28 -13.66
C ALA A 179 16.75 29.34 -14.74
N GLU A 180 16.81 28.94 -16.02
CA GLU A 180 16.93 29.85 -17.16
C GLU A 180 15.77 30.86 -17.22
N ALA A 181 14.52 30.40 -17.08
CA ALA A 181 13.34 31.28 -17.09
C ALA A 181 13.33 32.27 -15.92
N ALA A 182 13.90 31.88 -14.76
CA ALA A 182 14.01 32.73 -13.58
C ALA A 182 15.28 33.61 -13.58
N ASN A 183 16.15 33.51 -14.58
CA ASN A 183 17.48 34.12 -14.62
C ASN A 183 18.37 33.74 -13.40
N LEU A 184 18.18 32.53 -12.88
CA LEU A 184 19.00 31.93 -11.83
C LEU A 184 20.06 31.06 -12.52
N ARG A 185 21.34 31.25 -12.21
CA ARG A 185 22.46 30.44 -12.72
C ARG A 185 23.13 29.68 -11.59
#